data_AF-F3PQ40-F1
#
_entry.id   AF-F3PQ40-F1
#
_cell.length_a   1.000
_cell.length_b   1.000
_cell.length_c   1.000
_cell.angle_alpha   90.00
_cell.angle_beta   90.00
_cell.angle_gamma   90.00
#
_symmetry.space_group_name_H-M   'P 1'
#
loop_
_entity.id
_entity.type
_entity.pdbx_description
1 polymer ?
#
loop_
_entity_poly.entity_id
_entity_poly.type
_entity_poly.pdbx_seq_one_letter_code
_entity_poly.pdbx_strand_id
1 'polypeptide(L)'
;MKPIFPNPKMPLNQKCLLLCFFQKIIKEDIKNSQSQNDAEWKELWFEKWENQVRHFLEKKKNSIVNLQVMKDPDNKTIDIWDNLDIQLLYNNIRNEKSNLRKSWEIELYGQCDKFTPFDWDDLLQKEKRREKGWHKKLYDNWIKPLCPNLQLDITNKKKTLGWIATYLNVVIP
;
A
#
# COMPACT_ATOMS: atom_id res chain seq x y z
N MET A 1 -7.72 9.62 -11.90
CA MET A 1 -7.33 8.58 -10.93
C MET A 1 -5.96 8.04 -11.28
N LYS A 2 -4.94 8.40 -10.49
CA LYS A 2 -3.64 7.74 -10.50
C LYS A 2 -3.85 6.22 -10.22
N PRO A 3 -3.17 5.31 -10.95
CA PRO A 3 -3.30 3.89 -10.65
C PRO A 3 -2.72 3.59 -9.26
N ILE A 4 -3.40 2.71 -8.50
CA ILE A 4 -2.95 2.26 -7.15
C ILE A 4 -1.51 1.73 -7.20
N PHE A 5 -1.13 1.13 -8.33
CA PHE A 5 0.22 0.70 -8.60
C PHE A 5 0.86 1.56 -9.68
N PRO A 6 2.06 2.10 -9.42
CA PRO A 6 2.75 2.99 -10.37
C PRO A 6 3.14 2.29 -11.69
N ASN A 7 3.34 0.97 -11.69
CA ASN A 7 3.61 0.17 -12.89
C ASN A 7 2.45 -0.81 -13.20
N PRO A 8 1.58 -0.52 -14.18
CA PRO A 8 0.48 -1.40 -14.57
C PRO A 8 0.95 -2.77 -15.09
N LYS A 9 2.15 -2.85 -15.68
CA LYS A 9 2.72 -4.08 -16.25
C LYS A 9 3.40 -4.96 -15.21
N MET A 10 3.54 -4.50 -13.96
CA MET A 10 4.13 -5.28 -12.87
C MET A 10 3.32 -6.57 -12.62
N PRO A 11 3.97 -7.72 -12.47
CA PRO A 11 3.35 -8.99 -12.06
C PRO A 11 2.51 -8.88 -10.79
N LEU A 12 1.51 -9.74 -10.65
CA LEU A 12 0.57 -9.67 -9.52
C LEU A 12 1.25 -9.92 -8.17
N ASN A 13 2.14 -10.91 -8.08
CA ASN A 13 2.93 -11.19 -6.88
C ASN A 13 3.81 -9.98 -6.48
N GLN A 14 4.47 -9.34 -7.44
CA GLN A 14 5.23 -8.11 -7.20
C GLN A 14 4.34 -6.95 -6.75
N LYS A 15 3.14 -6.80 -7.33
CA LYS A 15 2.15 -5.82 -6.85
C LYS A 15 1.73 -6.08 -5.41
N CYS A 16 1.45 -7.33 -5.05
CA CYS A 16 1.10 -7.70 -3.68
C CYS A 16 2.27 -7.45 -2.71
N LEU A 17 3.51 -7.76 -3.10
CA LEU A 17 4.69 -7.44 -2.29
C LEU A 17 4.89 -5.93 -2.13
N LEU A 18 4.70 -5.16 -3.21
CA LEU A 18 4.74 -3.69 -3.16
C LEU A 18 3.67 -3.11 -2.22
N LEU A 19 2.47 -3.71 -2.17
CA LEU A 19 1.44 -3.32 -1.19
C LEU A 19 1.93 -3.49 0.24
N CYS A 20 2.56 -4.64 0.56
CA CYS A 20 3.10 -4.88 1.90
C CYS A 20 4.14 -3.82 2.29
N PHE A 21 5.00 -3.41 1.35
CA PHE A 21 5.97 -2.35 1.59
C PHE A 21 5.33 -0.98 1.77
N PHE A 22 4.37 -0.59 0.93
CA PHE A 22 3.62 0.67 1.10
C PHE A 22 2.89 0.70 2.45
N GLN A 23 2.23 -0.40 2.82
CA GLN A 23 1.58 -0.55 4.11
C GLN A 23 2.57 -0.34 5.26
N LYS A 24 3.77 -0.93 5.17
CA LYS A 24 4.82 -0.75 6.18
C LYS A 24 5.29 0.71 6.26
N ILE A 25 5.55 1.36 5.13
CA ILE A 25 5.96 2.78 5.10
C ILE A 25 4.95 3.65 5.84
N ILE A 26 3.66 3.49 5.55
CA ILE A 26 2.60 4.32 6.14
C ILE A 26 2.40 3.99 7.63
N LYS A 27 2.33 2.70 8.00
CA LYS A 27 2.12 2.28 9.39
C LYS A 27 3.27 2.67 10.32
N GLU A 28 4.52 2.55 9.86
CA GLU A 28 5.67 3.01 10.64
C GLU A 28 5.66 4.54 10.79
N ASP A 29 5.22 5.27 9.77
CA ASP A 29 5.10 6.72 9.88
C ASP A 29 3.99 7.16 10.84
N ILE A 30 2.81 6.51 10.79
CA ILE A 30 1.72 6.71 11.76
C ILE A 30 2.24 6.49 13.19
N LYS A 31 2.88 5.35 13.44
CA LYS A 31 3.40 4.97 14.77
C LYS A 31 4.42 5.98 15.32
N ASN A 32 5.19 6.62 14.45
CA ASN A 32 6.23 7.58 14.82
C ASN A 32 5.77 9.05 14.63
N SER A 33 4.46 9.29 14.52
CA SER A 33 3.90 10.65 14.40
C SER A 33 4.21 11.47 15.64
N GLN A 34 4.52 12.76 15.44
CA GLN A 34 4.98 13.63 16.52
C GLN A 34 3.83 14.18 17.38
N SER A 35 2.58 14.11 16.89
CA SER A 35 1.39 14.55 17.61
C SER A 35 0.21 13.60 17.37
N GLN A 36 -0.75 13.62 18.29
CA GLN A 36 -1.98 12.83 18.15
C GLN A 36 -2.78 13.23 16.90
N ASN A 37 -2.90 14.53 16.62
CA ASN A 37 -3.61 15.01 15.43
C ASN A 37 -2.95 14.50 14.14
N ASP A 38 -1.62 14.54 14.05
CA ASP A 38 -0.87 14.01 12.90
C ASP A 38 -1.14 12.51 12.69
N ALA A 39 -1.13 11.73 13.78
CA ALA A 39 -1.42 10.29 13.74
C ALA A 39 -2.86 10.03 13.23
N GLU A 40 -3.85 10.69 13.82
CA GLU A 40 -5.27 10.52 13.47
C GLU A 40 -5.53 10.84 11.98
N TRP A 41 -4.89 11.88 11.44
CA TRP A 41 -5.02 12.21 10.02
C TRP A 41 -4.39 11.17 9.10
N LYS A 42 -3.22 10.65 9.46
CA LYS A 42 -2.55 9.60 8.70
C LYS A 42 -3.32 8.28 8.75
N GLU A 43 -3.93 7.96 9.89
CA GLU A 43 -4.84 6.81 10.05
C GLU A 43 -6.06 6.93 9.15
N LEU A 44 -6.71 8.10 9.13
CA LEU A 44 -7.86 8.34 8.26
C LEU A 44 -7.49 8.22 6.77
N TRP A 45 -6.34 8.77 6.36
CA TRP A 45 -5.84 8.59 5.00
C TRP A 45 -5.58 7.12 4.69
N PHE A 46 -4.97 6.39 5.62
CA PHE A 46 -4.65 4.99 5.47
C PHE A 46 -5.92 4.14 5.30
N GLU A 47 -6.97 4.39 6.08
CA GLU A 47 -8.26 3.70 5.96
C GLU A 47 -8.86 3.87 4.55
N LYS A 48 -8.83 5.10 4.00
CA LYS A 48 -9.35 5.38 2.65
C LYS A 48 -8.53 4.70 1.57
N TRP A 49 -7.20 4.70 1.70
CA TRP A 49 -6.33 3.97 0.78
C TRP A 49 -6.54 2.45 0.88
N GLU A 50 -6.63 1.90 2.09
CA GLU A 50 -6.88 0.49 2.37
C GLU A 50 -8.17 0.02 1.70
N ASN A 51 -9.26 0.77 1.83
CA ASN A 51 -10.53 0.45 1.16
C ASN A 51 -10.39 0.36 -0.37
N GLN A 52 -9.59 1.24 -0.99
CA GLN A 52 -9.32 1.16 -2.42
C GLN A 52 -8.50 -0.08 -2.81
N VAL A 53 -7.52 -0.44 -1.98
CA VAL A 53 -6.67 -1.61 -2.20
C VAL A 53 -7.44 -2.91 -1.97
N ARG A 54 -8.25 -3.01 -0.92
CA ARG A 54 -9.12 -4.17 -0.66
C ARG A 54 -10.01 -4.49 -1.87
N HIS A 55 -10.56 -3.46 -2.52
CA HIS A 55 -11.32 -3.65 -3.77
C HIS A 55 -10.48 -4.20 -4.94
N PHE A 56 -9.21 -3.79 -5.04
CA PHE A 56 -8.29 -4.37 -6.02
C PHE A 56 -7.98 -5.84 -5.71
N LEU A 57 -7.72 -6.16 -4.44
CA LEU A 57 -7.41 -7.52 -4.00
C LEU A 57 -8.59 -8.46 -4.26
N GLU A 58 -9.82 -8.04 -3.94
CA GLU A 58 -11.01 -8.86 -4.17
C GLU A 58 -11.25 -9.13 -5.66
N LYS A 59 -11.03 -8.13 -6.53
CA LYS A 59 -11.07 -8.33 -8.00
C LYS A 59 -10.03 -9.32 -8.53
N LYS A 60 -8.97 -9.57 -7.76
CA LYS A 60 -7.87 -10.48 -8.12
C LYS A 60 -7.83 -11.73 -7.24
N LYS A 61 -8.83 -11.97 -6.40
CA LYS A 61 -8.89 -13.04 -5.41
C LYS A 61 -8.43 -14.40 -5.92
N ASN A 62 -9.07 -14.91 -6.98
CA ASN A 62 -8.73 -16.22 -7.53
C ASN A 62 -7.27 -16.29 -8.03
N SER A 63 -6.79 -15.22 -8.64
CA SER A 63 -5.39 -15.13 -9.08
C SER A 63 -4.42 -15.11 -7.89
N ILE A 64 -4.77 -14.42 -6.79
CA ILE A 64 -3.94 -14.35 -5.58
C ILE A 64 -3.92 -15.69 -4.85
N VAL A 65 -5.06 -16.37 -4.73
CA VAL A 65 -5.15 -17.72 -4.14
C VAL A 65 -4.21 -18.68 -4.88
N ASN A 66 -4.20 -18.63 -6.20
CA ASN A 66 -3.33 -19.46 -7.03
C ASN A 66 -1.82 -19.17 -6.87
N LEU A 67 -1.45 -17.99 -6.35
CA LEU A 67 -0.05 -17.68 -6.07
C LEU A 67 0.49 -18.41 -4.84
N GLN A 68 -0.38 -18.96 -3.98
CA GLN A 68 0.00 -19.62 -2.72
C GLN A 68 0.81 -18.71 -1.78
N VAL A 69 0.36 -17.46 -1.66
CA VAL A 69 1.03 -16.39 -0.90
C VAL A 69 0.26 -15.95 0.35
N MET A 70 -0.71 -16.75 0.78
CA MET A 70 -1.54 -16.50 1.95
C MET A 70 -1.04 -17.32 3.14
N LYS A 71 -1.12 -16.78 4.36
CA LYS A 71 -0.75 -17.47 5.61
C LYS A 71 -1.62 -18.69 5.85
N ASP A 72 -2.92 -18.52 5.63
CA ASP A 72 -3.92 -19.57 5.81
C ASP A 72 -4.84 -19.61 4.57
N PRO A 73 -4.45 -20.35 3.53
CA PRO A 73 -5.14 -20.31 2.24
C PRO A 73 -6.54 -20.95 2.26
N ASP A 74 -6.82 -21.82 3.22
CA ASP A 74 -8.11 -22.51 3.36
C ASP A 74 -9.13 -21.69 4.16
N ASN A 75 -8.66 -20.67 4.87
CA ASN A 75 -9.50 -19.80 5.67
C ASN A 75 -10.20 -18.72 4.84
N LYS A 76 -11.46 -19.05 4.49
CA LYS A 76 -12.33 -18.19 3.67
C LYS A 76 -12.89 -16.96 4.40
N THR A 77 -12.67 -16.85 5.72
CA THR A 77 -13.21 -15.72 6.51
C THR A 77 -12.20 -14.62 6.75
N ILE A 78 -10.90 -14.90 6.65
CA ILE A 78 -9.85 -13.88 6.72
C ILE A 78 -9.82 -13.10 5.41
N ASP A 79 -9.82 -11.77 5.51
CA ASP A 79 -9.67 -10.92 4.33
C ASP A 79 -8.30 -11.10 3.67
N ILE A 80 -8.25 -11.02 2.34
CA ILE A 80 -7.01 -11.21 1.57
C ILE A 80 -5.91 -10.28 2.10
N TRP A 81 -6.25 -9.03 2.40
CA TRP A 81 -5.32 -8.04 2.93
C TRP A 81 -4.58 -8.53 4.18
N ASP A 82 -5.33 -9.09 5.14
CA ASP A 82 -4.82 -9.54 6.43
C ASP A 82 -4.12 -10.92 6.31
N ASN A 83 -4.47 -11.69 5.28
CA ASN A 83 -3.95 -13.02 5.03
C ASN A 83 -2.68 -13.06 4.15
N LEU A 84 -2.31 -11.97 3.46
CA LEU A 84 -1.08 -11.93 2.67
C LEU A 84 0.16 -12.15 3.56
N ASP A 85 1.05 -13.03 3.11
CA ASP A 85 2.34 -13.28 3.76
C ASP A 85 3.48 -12.69 2.92
N ILE A 86 4.20 -11.73 3.52
CA ILE A 86 5.29 -11.02 2.85
C ILE A 86 6.45 -11.96 2.48
N GLN A 87 6.72 -12.98 3.32
CA GLN A 87 7.80 -13.93 3.09
C GLN A 87 7.44 -14.92 2.00
N LEU A 88 6.19 -15.40 1.97
CA LEU A 88 5.72 -16.25 0.87
C LEU A 88 5.70 -15.47 -0.45
N LEU A 89 5.28 -14.20 -0.45
CA LEU A 89 5.35 -13.32 -1.62
C LEU A 89 6.77 -13.19 -2.15
N TYR A 90 7.73 -12.88 -1.27
CA TYR A 90 9.15 -12.76 -1.63
C TYR A 90 9.71 -14.08 -2.19
N ASN A 91 9.49 -15.19 -1.49
CA ASN A 91 9.98 -16.51 -1.91
C ASN A 91 9.36 -16.94 -3.23
N ASN A 92 8.07 -16.67 -3.44
CA ASN A 92 7.36 -16.98 -4.69
C ASN A 92 8.01 -16.26 -5.87
N ILE A 93 8.21 -14.94 -5.77
CA ILE A 93 8.86 -14.15 -6.84
C ILE A 93 10.30 -14.63 -7.08
N ARG A 94 11.06 -14.89 -6.01
CA ARG A 94 12.45 -15.34 -6.10
C ARG A 94 12.61 -16.70 -6.78
N ASN A 95 11.63 -17.59 -6.58
CA ASN A 95 11.65 -18.94 -7.14
C ASN A 95 11.11 -19.03 -8.58
N GLU A 96 10.52 -17.95 -9.12
CA GLU A 96 10.05 -17.93 -10.51
C GLU A 96 11.24 -17.94 -11.49
N LYS A 97 11.30 -18.98 -12.34
CA LYS A 97 12.36 -19.16 -13.36
C LYS A 97 12.54 -17.95 -14.28
N SER A 98 11.50 -17.15 -14.51
CA SER A 98 11.54 -15.94 -15.34
C SER A 98 12.29 -14.76 -14.70
N ASN A 99 12.55 -14.80 -13.40
CA ASN A 99 13.16 -13.69 -12.66
C ASN A 99 14.68 -13.79 -12.53
N LEU A 100 15.30 -14.90 -12.98
CA LEU A 100 16.75 -15.14 -12.96
C LEU A 100 17.61 -14.08 -13.68
N ARG A 101 17.01 -13.19 -14.47
CA ARG A 101 17.71 -12.13 -15.22
C ARG A 101 17.15 -10.71 -15.00
N LYS A 102 16.15 -10.53 -14.13
CA LYS A 102 15.50 -9.22 -13.91
C LYS A 102 15.76 -8.75 -12.49
N SER A 103 16.24 -7.51 -12.33
CA SER A 103 16.44 -6.86 -11.04
C SER A 103 15.11 -6.36 -10.45
N TRP A 104 14.18 -7.27 -10.24
CA TRP A 104 12.85 -6.93 -9.73
C TRP A 104 12.91 -6.35 -8.31
N GLU A 105 13.93 -6.73 -7.53
CA GLU A 105 14.23 -6.17 -6.21
C GLU A 105 14.55 -4.67 -6.32
N ILE A 106 15.42 -4.29 -7.27
CA ILE A 106 15.79 -2.89 -7.52
C ILE A 106 14.56 -2.12 -8.03
N GLU A 107 13.74 -2.72 -8.90
CA GLU A 107 12.52 -2.09 -9.37
C GLU A 107 11.53 -1.85 -8.22
N LEU A 108 11.26 -2.86 -7.39
CA LEU A 108 10.37 -2.73 -6.23
C LEU A 108 10.88 -1.68 -5.24
N TYR A 109 12.18 -1.71 -4.93
CA TYR A 109 12.80 -0.69 -4.09
C TYR A 109 12.60 0.71 -4.69
N GLY A 110 12.85 0.88 -5.99
CA GLY A 110 12.65 2.15 -6.69
C GLY A 110 11.20 2.64 -6.67
N GLN A 111 10.21 1.74 -6.68
CA GLN A 111 8.80 2.11 -6.50
C GLN A 111 8.49 2.54 -5.06
N CYS A 112 9.15 1.94 -4.06
CA CYS A 112 9.04 2.34 -2.65
C CYS A 112 9.67 3.71 -2.40
N ASP A 113 10.85 3.96 -2.96
CA ASP A 113 11.55 5.24 -2.84
C ASP A 113 10.73 6.39 -3.48
N LYS A 114 10.20 6.14 -4.68
CA LYS A 114 9.31 7.07 -5.40
C LYS A 114 7.86 7.06 -4.89
N PHE A 115 7.56 6.33 -3.82
CA PHE A 115 6.23 6.29 -3.26
C PHE A 115 5.80 7.71 -2.86
N THR A 116 4.78 8.17 -3.58
CA THR A 116 4.11 9.45 -3.40
C THR A 116 2.66 9.13 -3.10
N PRO A 117 2.17 9.46 -1.88
CA PRO A 117 0.80 9.16 -1.51
C PRO A 117 -0.21 9.72 -2.50
N PHE A 118 -1.33 9.00 -2.66
CA PHE A 118 -2.46 9.45 -3.46
C PHE A 118 -3.06 10.75 -2.93
N ASP A 119 -3.52 11.58 -3.86
CA ASP A 119 -4.27 12.77 -3.51
C ASP A 119 -5.56 12.37 -2.80
N TRP A 120 -5.91 13.10 -1.75
CA TRP A 120 -7.11 12.83 -0.96
C TRP A 120 -8.38 12.80 -1.81
N ASP A 121 -8.50 13.70 -2.78
CA ASP A 121 -9.63 13.74 -3.70
C ASP A 121 -9.70 12.51 -4.62
N ASP A 122 -8.56 11.95 -5.02
CA ASP A 122 -8.48 10.69 -5.78
C ASP A 122 -8.91 9.49 -4.91
N LEU A 123 -8.68 9.55 -3.59
CA LEU A 123 -9.17 8.56 -2.64
C LEU A 123 -10.70 8.62 -2.48
N LEU A 124 -11.29 9.81 -2.44
CA LEU A 124 -12.72 10.02 -2.22
C LEU A 124 -13.61 9.92 -3.48
N GLN A 125 -13.05 10.03 -4.69
CA GLN A 125 -13.84 9.99 -5.93
C GLN A 125 -14.69 8.72 -6.11
N LYS A 126 -14.34 7.60 -5.46
CA LYS A 126 -15.16 6.38 -5.45
C LYS A 126 -16.31 6.42 -4.43
N GLU A 127 -16.16 7.14 -3.33
CA GLU A 127 -17.19 7.29 -2.27
C GLU A 127 -18.27 8.31 -2.67
N LYS A 128 -17.91 9.37 -3.42
CA LYS A 128 -18.84 10.41 -3.90
C LYS A 128 -20.01 9.87 -4.75
N ARG A 129 -19.95 8.64 -5.27
CA ARG A 129 -21.06 8.01 -6.01
C ARG A 129 -22.12 7.35 -5.12
N ARG A 130 -21.87 7.19 -3.81
CA ARG A 130 -22.75 6.44 -2.90
C ARG A 130 -23.34 7.23 -1.74
N GLU A 131 -22.84 8.42 -1.39
CA GLU A 131 -23.21 9.06 -0.12
C GLU A 131 -23.94 10.41 -0.23
N LYS A 132 -25.06 10.48 0.50
CA LYS A 132 -26.05 11.56 0.61
C LYS A 132 -25.47 12.83 1.25
N GLY A 133 -26.07 13.98 0.95
CA GLY A 133 -25.59 15.35 1.23
C GLY A 133 -25.25 15.79 2.66
N TRP A 134 -25.32 14.92 3.67
CA TRP A 134 -24.88 15.20 5.04
C TRP A 134 -23.35 15.11 5.19
N HIS A 135 -22.68 14.23 4.43
CA HIS A 135 -21.22 14.14 4.36
C HIS A 135 -20.58 15.40 3.73
N LYS A 136 -21.33 16.11 2.88
CA LYS A 136 -20.87 17.34 2.21
C LYS A 136 -20.63 18.49 3.19
N LYS A 137 -21.48 18.65 4.21
CA LYS A 137 -21.33 19.69 5.24
C LYS A 137 -20.14 19.45 6.17
N LEU A 138 -19.89 18.19 6.55
CA LEU A 138 -18.70 17.77 7.30
C LEU A 138 -17.42 17.94 6.46
N TYR A 139 -17.49 17.57 5.18
CA TYR A 139 -16.39 17.73 4.23
C TYR A 139 -16.02 19.20 3.98
N ASP A 140 -16.99 20.06 3.66
CA ASP A 140 -16.74 21.47 3.32
C ASP A 140 -16.29 22.31 4.52
N ASN A 141 -16.75 21.99 5.74
CA ASN A 141 -16.45 22.79 6.93
C ASN A 141 -15.25 22.30 7.75
N TRP A 142 -14.95 20.99 7.75
CA TRP A 142 -13.91 20.42 8.64
C TRP A 142 -12.74 19.81 7.85
N ILE A 143 -13.01 19.08 6.76
CA ILE A 143 -11.98 18.28 6.07
C ILE A 143 -11.25 19.10 4.99
N LYS A 144 -11.98 19.86 4.17
CA LYS A 144 -11.42 20.64 3.05
C LYS A 144 -10.37 21.69 3.46
N PRO A 145 -10.49 22.40 4.60
CA PRO A 145 -9.46 23.32 5.08
C PRO A 145 -8.22 22.62 5.67
N LEU A 146 -8.32 21.33 6.02
CA LEU A 146 -7.33 20.55 6.79
C LEU A 146 -6.66 19.43 6.00
N CYS A 147 -6.97 19.23 4.71
CA CYS A 147 -6.46 18.10 3.92
C CYS A 147 -5.24 18.46 3.05
N PRO A 148 -4.01 18.44 3.58
CA PRO A 148 -2.89 18.11 2.74
C PRO A 148 -2.96 16.61 2.41
N ASN A 149 -2.49 16.24 1.23
CA ASN A 149 -2.14 14.87 0.93
C ASN A 149 -1.26 14.28 2.05
N LEU A 150 -1.31 12.96 2.26
CA LEU A 150 -0.48 12.30 3.27
C LEU A 150 0.97 12.78 3.16
N GLN A 151 1.45 13.42 4.22
CA GLN A 151 2.84 13.85 4.35
C GLN A 151 3.57 12.83 5.22
N LEU A 152 4.50 12.10 4.59
CA LEU A 152 5.37 11.16 5.29
C LEU A 152 6.57 11.91 5.85
N ASP A 153 6.93 11.64 7.10
CA ASP A 153 8.18 12.16 7.64
C ASP A 153 9.36 11.56 6.87
N ILE A 154 10.28 12.43 6.41
CA ILE A 154 11.40 12.01 5.56
C ILE A 154 12.34 11.07 6.33
N THR A 155 12.52 11.28 7.63
CA THR A 155 13.40 10.45 8.47
C THR A 155 12.80 9.06 8.67
N ASN A 156 11.50 8.99 8.97
CA ASN A 156 10.78 7.72 9.11
C ASN A 156 10.73 6.96 7.78
N LYS A 157 10.44 7.66 6.66
CA LYS A 157 10.47 7.06 5.32
C LYS A 157 11.85 6.47 5.02
N LYS A 158 12.94 7.20 5.28
CA LYS A 158 14.32 6.70 5.08
C LYS A 158 14.63 5.46 5.92
N LYS A 159 14.22 5.43 7.20
CA LYS A 159 14.40 4.25 8.06
C LYS A 159 13.69 3.03 7.49
N THR A 160 12.43 3.20 7.06
CA THR A 160 11.66 2.10 6.47
C THR A 160 12.23 1.65 5.13
N LEU A 161 12.70 2.58 4.29
CA LEU A 161 13.40 2.24 3.05
C LEU A 161 14.70 1.45 3.31
N GLY A 162 15.46 1.77 4.36
CA GLY A 162 16.64 0.99 4.76
C GLY A 162 16.29 -0.45 5.16
N TRP A 163 15.15 -0.65 5.83
CA TRP A 163 14.63 -1.98 6.11
C TRP A 163 14.22 -2.71 4.81
N ILE A 164 13.51 -2.04 3.90
CA ILE A 164 13.09 -2.62 2.61
C ILE A 164 14.31 -3.04 1.78
N ALA A 165 15.35 -2.21 1.72
CA ALA A 165 16.57 -2.55 0.99
C ALA A 165 17.27 -3.77 1.58
N THR A 166 17.40 -3.84 2.91
CA THR A 166 17.93 -5.04 3.59
C THR A 166 17.08 -6.27 3.27
N TYR A 167 15.74 -6.15 3.34
CA TYR A 167 14.81 -7.25 3.07
C TYR A 167 14.91 -7.76 1.62
N LEU A 168 15.04 -6.85 0.66
CA LEU A 168 15.19 -7.16 -0.76
C LEU A 168 16.63 -7.49 -1.17
N ASN A 169 17.60 -7.40 -0.25
CA ASN A 169 19.03 -7.53 -0.53
C ASN A 169 19.53 -6.57 -1.64
N VAL A 170 19.07 -5.32 -1.59
CA VAL A 170 19.47 -4.25 -2.51
C VAL A 170 20.56 -3.41 -1.86
N VAL A 171 21.69 -3.25 -2.54
CA VAL A 171 22.73 -2.30 -2.14
C VAL A 171 22.29 -0.90 -2.57
N ILE A 172 21.96 -0.06 -1.59
CA ILE A 172 21.71 1.37 -1.83
C ILE A 172 23.08 2.06 -1.95
N PRO A 173 23.39 2.75 -3.06
CA PRO A 173 24.64 3.50 -3.22
C PRO A 173 24.72 4.72 -2.29
#